data_AF-A0A8W8KUA4-F1
#
_entry.id   AF-A0A8W8KUA4-F1
#
_cell.length_a   1.000
_cell.length_b   1.000
_cell.length_c   1.000
_cell.angle_alpha   90.00
_cell.angle_beta   90.00
_cell.angle_gamma   90.00
#
_symmetry.space_group_name_H-M   'P 1'
#
loop_
_entity.id
_entity.type
_entity.pdbx_description
1 polymer ?
#
loop_
_entity_poly.entity_id
_entity_poly.type
_entity_poly.pdbx_seq_one_letter_code
_entity_poly.pdbx_strand_id
1 'polypeptide(L)'
;MKRRTLSMFCDTLVKSLKSGNVLKGCHRVVAPGIVEGGKRSFHTQVSSCSTTTILSQEEQHISRTCHLPQLDVPDNPDDLFRGMSTDFPCLTRNKMAGPEPEYDKIITGYKLFHHQHPFEMKYNKARLPELQVAYETWGKLNETKSNAVMIQAGLSASSHAKSHRENLRPGWWEKFVGPGCAVDTDEFFVICPNNLGSCYGTTGPSSVNPLTGKQYATTFPLTSIDDMVQANFLLLDELGIDKLHACVGSSLGGMLSLMAAAEFPERVGRIISISSCAQSHPSSIAMRYLQRKTIMSDPNWNKGHYYDGPYPKMGMKLAREIATMTYRSGPEWDQRFSRERIDPGGPNTLCPTFTIESYLEYQGESFSTKYDPNSLLYISKAMDLFDMGEGYSSLQEGLSRVKCPVMVIGVQTDILFPIWQQRTLAELLQKSGNLGVTFYELNSLYGHDTFLLDINGVGAAVKGYLEIGRQFYQHP
;
A
#
# COMPACT_ATOMS: atom_id res chain seq x y z
N MET A 1 0.09 -30.74 43.09
CA MET A 1 1.53 -31.02 42.93
C MET A 1 2.08 -30.16 41.80
N LYS A 2 2.67 -29.02 42.16
CA LYS A 2 3.46 -28.13 41.28
C LYS A 2 4.92 -28.61 41.24
N ARG A 3 5.65 -28.14 40.21
CA ARG A 3 7.11 -28.01 40.05
C ARG A 3 7.86 -29.17 39.38
N ARG A 4 8.01 -29.05 38.05
CA ARG A 4 9.20 -29.21 37.20
C ARG A 4 8.84 -28.35 35.97
N THR A 5 9.56 -27.32 35.52
CA THR A 5 10.95 -27.34 35.07
C THR A 5 11.41 -25.89 34.93
N LEU A 6 12.37 -25.43 35.75
CA LEU A 6 13.16 -24.23 35.47
C LEU A 6 14.51 -24.42 36.17
N SER A 7 15.40 -25.17 35.52
CA SER A 7 16.76 -25.45 36.02
C SER A 7 17.74 -25.63 34.85
N MET A 8 17.68 -24.73 33.87
CA MET A 8 18.65 -24.79 32.76
C MET A 8 19.06 -23.42 32.22
N PHE A 9 18.98 -22.36 33.04
CA PHE A 9 19.35 -20.99 32.59
C PHE A 9 20.26 -20.21 33.54
N CYS A 10 20.73 -20.78 34.66
CA CYS A 10 21.59 -20.05 35.61
C CYS A 10 23.10 -20.28 35.47
N ASP A 11 23.57 -21.25 34.68
CA ASP A 11 25.00 -21.56 34.62
C ASP A 11 25.81 -20.79 33.55
N THR A 12 25.16 -19.97 32.72
CA THR A 12 25.86 -19.26 31.63
C THR A 12 26.10 -17.77 31.90
N LEU A 13 25.50 -17.18 32.95
CA LEU A 13 25.57 -15.72 33.17
C LEU A 13 26.61 -15.24 34.20
N VAL A 14 27.36 -16.13 34.86
CA VAL A 14 28.29 -15.76 35.94
C VAL A 14 29.77 -15.72 35.50
N LYS A 15 30.10 -16.09 34.26
CA LYS A 15 31.50 -16.10 33.77
C LYS A 15 31.94 -14.91 32.89
N SER A 16 31.11 -13.89 32.67
CA SER A 16 31.44 -12.78 31.74
C SER A 16 31.42 -11.36 32.33
N LEU A 17 31.63 -11.20 33.65
CA LEU A 17 31.70 -9.87 34.28
C LEU A 17 32.93 -9.62 35.16
N LYS A 18 34.04 -10.33 34.92
CA LYS A 18 35.34 -9.99 35.54
C LYS A 18 36.53 -10.29 34.61
N SER A 19 36.80 -9.39 33.67
CA SER A 19 38.18 -9.00 33.28
C SER A 19 38.10 -7.98 32.13
N GLY A 20 38.26 -6.70 32.44
CA GLY A 20 38.55 -5.69 31.44
C GLY A 20 39.99 -5.84 30.93
N ASN A 21 40.19 -5.85 29.61
CA ASN A 21 41.14 -5.00 28.87
C ASN A 21 41.38 -5.50 27.42
N VAL A 22 41.05 -4.60 26.47
CA VAL A 22 41.86 -4.10 25.34
C VAL A 22 42.46 -5.07 24.27
N LEU A 23 41.87 -4.94 23.06
CA LEU A 23 42.43 -4.88 21.68
C LEU A 23 43.58 -5.80 21.22
N LYS A 24 43.38 -6.49 20.08
CA LYS A 24 44.07 -6.24 18.78
C LYS A 24 43.72 -7.29 17.70
N GLY A 25 43.51 -6.82 16.46
CA GLY A 25 44.16 -7.44 15.30
C GLY A 25 43.32 -8.11 14.21
N CYS A 26 42.94 -7.30 13.20
CA CYS A 26 43.11 -7.53 11.75
C CYS A 26 42.34 -8.63 10.96
N HIS A 27 41.44 -8.12 10.11
CA HIS A 27 41.32 -8.26 8.64
C HIS A 27 41.06 -9.63 7.95
N ARG A 28 39.90 -9.72 7.24
CA ARG A 28 39.67 -9.70 5.75
C ARG A 28 40.64 -10.59 4.90
N VAL A 29 40.29 -11.39 3.87
CA VAL A 29 39.25 -11.36 2.81
C VAL A 29 39.26 -12.71 2.03
N VAL A 30 38.20 -12.95 1.24
CA VAL A 30 38.01 -13.69 -0.05
C VAL A 30 37.86 -15.22 -0.14
N ALA A 31 36.77 -15.63 -0.79
CA ALA A 31 36.53 -16.86 -1.57
C ALA A 31 37.32 -16.84 -2.91
N PRO A 32 37.17 -17.73 -3.94
CA PRO A 32 36.25 -18.87 -4.16
C PRO A 32 36.92 -20.13 -4.80
N GLY A 33 36.18 -21.21 -5.09
CA GLY A 33 36.67 -22.25 -6.01
C GLY A 33 35.93 -23.60 -6.05
N ILE A 34 35.05 -23.74 -7.04
CA ILE A 34 34.90 -24.85 -8.02
C ILE A 34 34.67 -26.31 -7.52
N VAL A 35 33.68 -26.92 -8.19
CA VAL A 35 33.12 -28.29 -8.11
C VAL A 35 34.08 -29.33 -8.72
N GLU A 36 34.16 -30.53 -8.13
CA GLU A 36 34.28 -31.77 -8.90
C GLU A 36 33.78 -33.01 -8.12
N GLY A 37 33.27 -33.99 -8.86
CA GLY A 37 32.28 -34.97 -8.41
C GLY A 37 32.76 -36.16 -7.57
N GLY A 38 31.79 -36.89 -7.01
CA GLY A 38 32.03 -38.18 -6.38
C GLY A 38 30.87 -38.67 -5.54
N LYS A 39 30.15 -39.70 -6.02
CA LYS A 39 29.11 -40.44 -5.30
C LYS A 39 29.57 -40.87 -3.91
N ARG A 40 28.71 -40.75 -2.89
CA ARG A 40 28.53 -41.76 -1.82
C ARG A 40 27.24 -41.54 -1.03
N SER A 41 26.58 -42.66 -0.80
CA SER A 41 25.36 -42.87 -0.02
C SER A 41 25.59 -42.59 1.47
N PHE A 42 24.65 -41.87 2.11
CA PHE A 42 24.59 -41.73 3.55
C PHE A 42 23.70 -42.82 4.16
N HIS A 43 24.35 -43.78 4.84
CA HIS A 43 23.73 -44.59 5.88
C HIS A 43 23.94 -43.86 7.22
N THR A 44 22.86 -43.53 7.91
CA THR A 44 22.89 -43.03 9.29
C THR A 44 23.06 -44.22 10.24
N GLN A 45 24.26 -44.40 10.80
CA GLN A 45 24.47 -45.22 12.00
C GLN A 45 24.54 -44.30 13.22
N VAL A 46 23.67 -44.57 14.19
CA VAL A 46 23.73 -44.01 15.55
C VAL A 46 24.72 -44.87 16.33
N SER A 47 25.85 -44.30 16.77
CA SER A 47 26.76 -44.93 17.73
C SER A 47 26.68 -44.22 19.08
N SER A 48 26.42 -45.03 20.11
CA SER A 48 26.42 -44.68 21.52
C SER A 48 27.83 -44.33 22.01
N CYS A 49 27.99 -43.19 22.67
CA CYS A 49 29.23 -42.84 23.37
C CYS A 49 29.02 -43.04 24.88
N SER A 50 29.68 -44.07 25.42
CA SER A 50 29.82 -44.33 26.86
C SER A 50 31.00 -43.53 27.40
N THR A 51 30.78 -42.70 28.41
CA THR A 51 31.86 -42.03 29.15
C THR A 51 31.96 -42.66 30.54
N THR A 52 33.04 -43.42 30.74
CA THR A 52 33.48 -43.95 32.03
C THR A 52 34.07 -42.81 32.86
N THR A 53 33.50 -42.50 34.02
CA THR A 53 34.11 -41.56 34.98
C THR A 53 34.87 -42.35 36.03
N ILE A 54 36.18 -42.11 36.08
CA ILE A 54 37.10 -42.56 37.12
C ILE A 54 36.78 -41.79 38.40
N LEU A 55 36.48 -42.51 39.48
CA LEU A 55 36.38 -41.95 40.83
C LEU A 55 37.80 -41.70 41.37
N SER A 56 38.19 -40.45 41.58
CA SER A 56 39.28 -40.08 42.47
C SER A 56 38.71 -39.34 43.68
N GLN A 57 39.01 -39.89 44.85
CA GLN A 57 38.68 -39.37 46.18
C GLN A 57 39.32 -38.00 46.37
N GLU A 58 38.51 -36.97 46.61
CA GLU A 58 38.88 -35.74 47.33
C GLU A 58 37.60 -35.00 47.74
N GLU A 59 36.82 -35.64 48.61
CA GLU A 59 35.88 -34.93 49.49
C GLU A 59 36.68 -34.44 50.70
N GLN A 60 36.91 -33.13 50.82
CA GLN A 60 36.90 -32.46 52.13
C GLN A 60 36.79 -30.94 52.00
N HIS A 61 35.73 -30.42 52.63
CA HIS A 61 35.50 -29.02 52.98
C HIS A 61 35.31 -28.00 51.85
N ILE A 62 34.04 -27.73 51.51
CA ILE A 62 33.33 -26.44 51.76
C ILE A 62 31.88 -26.66 51.31
N SER A 63 31.01 -27.12 52.21
CA SER A 63 29.56 -27.05 52.02
C SER A 63 29.09 -25.67 52.46
N ARG A 64 29.19 -24.68 51.58
CA ARG A 64 28.34 -23.48 51.70
C ARG A 64 27.04 -23.80 50.98
N THR A 65 26.03 -24.19 51.73
CA THR A 65 24.64 -24.20 51.27
C THR A 65 24.29 -22.81 50.78
N CYS A 66 24.25 -22.64 49.47
CA CYS A 66 23.67 -21.46 48.85
C CYS A 66 22.16 -21.56 49.03
N HIS A 67 21.64 -21.06 50.15
CA HIS A 67 20.21 -20.84 50.28
C HIS A 67 19.86 -19.68 49.35
N LEU A 68 19.31 -20.02 48.17
CA LEU A 68 18.53 -19.05 47.42
C LEU A 68 17.47 -18.51 48.38
N PRO A 69 17.36 -17.18 48.57
CA PRO A 69 16.32 -16.63 49.41
C PRO A 69 14.98 -17.16 48.90
N GLN A 70 14.26 -17.89 49.74
CA GLN A 70 12.88 -18.23 49.45
C GLN A 70 12.13 -16.90 49.39
N LEU A 71 11.60 -16.57 48.21
CA LEU A 71 10.59 -15.53 48.11
C LEU A 71 9.43 -15.97 48.99
N ASP A 72 9.21 -15.27 50.09
CA ASP A 72 7.96 -15.35 50.84
C ASP A 72 6.85 -14.98 49.85
N VAL A 73 6.07 -15.98 49.43
CA VAL A 73 4.85 -15.78 48.64
C VAL A 73 3.71 -15.76 49.66
N PRO A 74 3.09 -14.61 49.93
CA PRO A 74 1.95 -14.52 50.84
C PRO A 74 0.84 -15.51 50.47
N ASP A 75 0.06 -15.90 51.48
CA ASP A 75 -0.97 -16.93 51.36
C ASP A 75 -2.04 -16.61 50.29
N ASN A 76 -2.17 -15.34 49.90
CA ASN A 76 -2.97 -14.90 48.75
C ASN A 76 -2.10 -14.23 47.66
N PRO A 77 -1.68 -14.96 46.61
CA PRO A 77 -0.85 -14.41 45.54
C PRO A 77 -1.56 -13.33 44.70
N ASP A 78 -2.88 -13.26 44.73
CA ASP A 78 -3.68 -12.26 44.02
C ASP A 78 -3.55 -10.85 44.64
N ASP A 79 -3.18 -10.74 45.92
CA ASP A 79 -2.99 -9.44 46.59
C ASP A 79 -1.63 -8.78 46.25
N LEU A 80 -0.66 -9.54 45.73
CA LEU A 80 0.64 -9.00 45.28
C LEU A 80 0.73 -8.88 43.77
N PHE A 81 0.06 -9.76 43.04
CA PHE A 81 0.02 -9.68 41.59
C PHE A 81 -1.11 -8.75 41.15
N ARG A 82 -0.81 -7.45 41.09
CA ARG A 82 -1.68 -6.43 40.48
C ARG A 82 -1.61 -6.45 38.95
N GLY A 83 -1.62 -7.64 38.36
CA GLY A 83 -1.73 -7.82 36.91
C GLY A 83 -3.16 -7.60 36.43
N MET A 84 -3.36 -7.64 35.12
CA MET A 84 -4.66 -7.36 34.53
C MET A 84 -5.55 -8.63 34.51
N SER A 85 -6.87 -8.43 34.60
CA SER A 85 -7.85 -9.50 34.43
C SER A 85 -7.70 -10.20 33.08
N THR A 86 -8.05 -11.49 33.00
CA THR A 86 -8.08 -12.26 31.74
C THR A 86 -9.25 -11.89 30.83
N ASP A 87 -10.25 -11.17 31.34
CA ASP A 87 -11.34 -10.62 30.55
C ASP A 87 -10.97 -9.19 30.11
N PHE A 88 -10.67 -9.02 28.83
CA PHE A 88 -10.03 -7.82 28.27
C PHE A 88 -10.83 -7.24 27.09
N PRO A 89 -11.99 -6.60 27.34
CA PRO A 89 -12.76 -5.98 26.27
C PRO A 89 -12.17 -4.61 25.92
N CYS A 90 -11.37 -4.53 24.85
CA CYS A 90 -10.74 -3.28 24.41
C CYS A 90 -11.25 -2.81 23.04
N LEU A 91 -12.33 -2.03 22.96
CA LEU A 91 -12.66 -1.27 21.74
C LEU A 91 -13.45 0.01 22.11
N THR A 92 -12.80 1.18 22.07
CA THR A 92 -13.48 2.48 22.22
C THR A 92 -13.60 3.14 20.84
N ARG A 93 -14.84 3.43 20.42
CA ARG A 93 -15.15 4.05 19.13
C ARG A 93 -15.34 5.55 19.27
N ASN A 94 -14.28 6.33 19.08
CA ASN A 94 -14.39 7.79 19.01
C ASN A 94 -14.00 8.29 17.62
N LYS A 95 -14.94 8.94 16.94
CA LYS A 95 -14.66 9.71 15.72
C LYS A 95 -13.91 10.97 16.14
N MET A 96 -12.69 11.17 15.63
CA MET A 96 -11.89 12.36 15.93
C MET A 96 -11.98 13.41 14.80
N ALA A 97 -11.69 14.67 15.13
CA ALA A 97 -11.73 15.78 14.18
C ALA A 97 -10.47 15.81 13.28
N GLY A 98 -10.64 16.26 12.03
CA GLY A 98 -9.56 16.45 11.06
C GLY A 98 -10.05 16.31 9.61
N PRO A 99 -9.29 16.83 8.62
CA PRO A 99 -9.59 16.58 7.22
C PRO A 99 -9.26 15.12 6.90
N GLU A 100 -10.27 14.31 6.62
CA GLU A 100 -10.11 12.89 6.26
C GLU A 100 -10.48 12.69 4.79
N PRO A 101 -9.69 11.92 4.01
CA PRO A 101 -10.10 11.58 2.67
C PRO A 101 -11.36 10.69 2.70
N GLU A 102 -12.21 10.88 1.70
CA GLU A 102 -13.48 10.15 1.60
C GLU A 102 -13.26 8.80 0.91
N TYR A 103 -13.40 7.72 1.69
CA TYR A 103 -13.37 6.35 1.21
C TYR A 103 -14.75 5.74 1.40
N ASP A 104 -15.57 5.76 0.35
CA ASP A 104 -16.93 5.23 0.37
C ASP A 104 -17.08 4.04 -0.57
N LYS A 105 -17.96 3.11 -0.18
CA LYS A 105 -18.36 2.00 -1.04
C LYS A 105 -19.35 2.53 -2.07
N ILE A 106 -18.83 2.86 -3.24
CA ILE A 106 -19.61 3.41 -4.34
C ILE A 106 -19.77 2.34 -5.40
N ILE A 107 -21.01 1.86 -5.55
CA ILE A 107 -21.39 0.78 -6.48
C ILE A 107 -22.55 1.20 -7.39
N THR A 108 -22.82 2.50 -7.50
CA THR A 108 -23.96 3.08 -8.22
C THR A 108 -23.54 4.38 -8.90
N GLY A 109 -24.21 4.75 -10.00
CA GLY A 109 -23.97 6.02 -10.70
C GLY A 109 -22.90 5.96 -11.78
N TYR A 110 -22.11 4.89 -11.84
CA TYR A 110 -21.17 4.65 -12.93
C TYR A 110 -21.85 4.09 -14.18
N LYS A 111 -21.22 4.30 -15.33
CA LYS A 111 -21.50 3.60 -16.58
C LYS A 111 -20.63 2.36 -16.68
N LEU A 112 -21.07 1.38 -17.47
CA LEU A 112 -20.34 0.13 -17.68
C LEU A 112 -20.02 -0.06 -19.16
N PHE A 113 -18.74 -0.12 -19.48
CA PHE A 113 -18.27 -0.60 -20.78
C PHE A 113 -18.05 -2.12 -20.69
N HIS A 114 -18.58 -2.86 -21.67
CA HIS A 114 -18.44 -4.32 -21.74
C HIS A 114 -17.66 -4.71 -22.98
N HIS A 115 -16.45 -5.20 -22.77
CA HIS A 115 -15.62 -5.83 -23.79
C HIS A 115 -15.90 -7.34 -23.80
N GLN A 116 -16.63 -7.80 -24.82
CA GLN A 116 -17.11 -9.18 -24.95
C GLN A 116 -16.08 -10.16 -25.53
N HIS A 117 -14.89 -9.68 -25.87
CA HIS A 117 -13.81 -10.52 -26.36
C HIS A 117 -12.84 -10.89 -25.22
N PRO A 118 -12.14 -12.02 -25.33
CA PRO A 118 -11.14 -12.39 -24.33
C PRO A 118 -10.09 -11.31 -24.16
N PHE A 119 -9.90 -10.86 -22.92
CA PHE A 119 -8.90 -9.88 -22.55
C PHE A 119 -7.64 -10.62 -22.05
N GLU A 120 -6.52 -10.44 -22.76
CA GLU A 120 -5.23 -11.05 -22.41
C GLU A 120 -4.62 -10.35 -21.21
N MET A 121 -4.17 -11.13 -20.22
CA MET A 121 -3.46 -10.62 -19.06
C MET A 121 -1.95 -10.80 -19.27
N LYS A 122 -1.14 -9.83 -18.83
CA LYS A 122 0.33 -9.86 -18.95
C LYS A 122 0.95 -11.11 -18.34
N TYR A 123 0.48 -11.50 -17.16
CA TYR A 123 1.07 -12.61 -16.41
C TYR A 123 0.40 -13.95 -16.71
N ASN A 124 1.22 -15.01 -16.70
CA ASN A 124 0.80 -16.41 -16.74
C ASN A 124 -0.04 -16.83 -17.97
N LYS A 125 -0.02 -16.05 -19.06
CA LYS A 125 -0.88 -16.26 -20.25
C LYS A 125 -2.36 -16.40 -19.89
N ALA A 126 -2.77 -15.75 -18.80
CA ALA A 126 -4.13 -15.81 -18.31
C ALA A 126 -5.03 -14.91 -19.18
N ARG A 127 -6.32 -15.22 -19.21
CA ARG A 127 -7.32 -14.46 -19.97
C ARG A 127 -8.57 -14.27 -19.13
N LEU A 128 -9.17 -13.10 -19.23
CA LEU A 128 -10.55 -12.89 -18.80
C LEU A 128 -11.47 -13.18 -20.00
N PRO A 129 -12.50 -14.04 -19.88
CA PRO A 129 -13.41 -14.33 -20.99
C PRO A 129 -14.12 -13.10 -21.52
N GLU A 130 -14.41 -12.16 -20.63
CA GLU A 130 -14.96 -10.85 -20.89
C GLU A 130 -14.40 -9.86 -19.87
N LEU A 131 -14.40 -8.57 -20.22
CA LEU A 131 -13.95 -7.49 -19.36
C LEU A 131 -15.06 -6.44 -19.25
N GLN A 132 -15.33 -6.00 -18.02
CA GLN A 132 -16.20 -4.87 -17.74
C GLN A 132 -15.37 -3.76 -17.10
N VAL A 133 -15.55 -2.52 -17.56
CA VAL A 133 -14.91 -1.33 -17.01
C VAL A 133 -15.99 -0.36 -16.54
N ALA A 134 -16.06 -0.13 -15.24
CA ALA A 134 -16.90 0.90 -14.65
C ALA A 134 -16.21 2.25 -14.77
N TYR A 135 -16.93 3.28 -15.20
CA TYR A 135 -16.38 4.61 -15.37
C TYR A 135 -17.44 5.70 -15.21
N GLU A 136 -16.97 6.91 -14.90
CA GLU A 136 -17.79 8.11 -14.81
C GLU A 136 -17.19 9.26 -15.61
N THR A 137 -18.02 10.23 -15.97
CA THR A 137 -17.64 11.35 -16.85
C THR A 137 -18.25 12.67 -16.41
N TRP A 138 -17.50 13.77 -16.52
CA TRP A 138 -17.96 15.13 -16.24
C TRP A 138 -17.52 16.10 -17.35
N GLY A 139 -18.27 17.19 -17.54
CA GLY A 139 -18.02 18.16 -18.61
C GLY A 139 -18.52 17.69 -19.98
N LYS A 140 -18.14 18.40 -21.04
CA LYS A 140 -18.58 18.15 -22.42
C LYS A 140 -17.39 17.86 -23.34
N LEU A 141 -17.43 16.72 -24.02
CA LEU A 141 -16.47 16.39 -25.07
C LEU A 141 -16.69 17.31 -26.26
N ASN A 142 -15.63 18.00 -26.72
CA ASN A 142 -15.71 18.91 -27.85
C ASN A 142 -15.80 18.12 -29.19
N GLU A 143 -16.12 18.82 -30.28
CA GLU A 143 -16.34 18.21 -31.60
C GLU A 143 -15.10 17.45 -32.13
N THR A 144 -13.91 17.99 -31.86
CA THR A 144 -12.62 17.38 -32.23
C THR A 144 -12.15 16.31 -31.25
N LYS A 145 -12.90 16.06 -30.17
CA LYS A 145 -12.58 15.16 -29.06
C LYS A 145 -11.20 15.38 -28.43
N SER A 146 -10.68 16.60 -28.50
CA SER A 146 -9.33 16.97 -28.10
C SER A 146 -9.20 17.46 -26.65
N ASN A 147 -10.31 17.59 -25.92
CA ASN A 147 -10.33 18.09 -24.54
C ASN A 147 -10.55 16.99 -23.48
N ALA A 148 -10.34 15.72 -23.84
CA ALA A 148 -10.53 14.60 -22.92
C ALA A 148 -9.40 14.50 -21.89
N VAL A 149 -9.72 14.52 -20.60
CA VAL A 149 -8.78 14.33 -19.48
C VAL A 149 -9.16 13.07 -18.72
N MET A 150 -8.24 12.12 -18.63
CA MET A 150 -8.43 10.90 -17.84
C MET A 150 -7.84 11.09 -16.45
N ILE A 151 -8.64 10.87 -15.41
CA ILE A 151 -8.22 10.87 -14.01
C ILE A 151 -8.07 9.43 -13.54
N GLN A 152 -6.87 9.09 -13.09
CA GLN A 152 -6.51 7.76 -12.58
C GLN A 152 -6.41 7.80 -11.06
N ALA A 153 -7.22 6.97 -10.41
CA ALA A 153 -7.40 7.00 -8.97
C ALA A 153 -6.32 6.17 -8.21
N GLY A 154 -6.22 6.41 -6.91
CA GLY A 154 -5.41 5.59 -6.00
C GLY A 154 -5.98 4.17 -5.80
N LEU A 155 -5.29 3.34 -5.02
CA LEU A 155 -5.63 1.93 -4.80
C LEU A 155 -7.08 1.70 -4.34
N SER A 156 -7.61 2.55 -3.46
CA SER A 156 -8.88 2.32 -2.76
C SER A 156 -10.04 3.18 -3.24
N ALA A 157 -9.81 3.99 -4.27
CA ALA A 157 -10.81 4.88 -4.85
C ALA A 157 -11.61 4.18 -5.97
N SER A 158 -12.83 4.62 -6.17
CA SER A 158 -13.72 4.19 -7.27
C SER A 158 -13.61 5.14 -8.47
N SER A 159 -14.43 4.92 -9.50
CA SER A 159 -14.63 5.87 -10.59
C SER A 159 -15.21 7.21 -10.12
N HIS A 160 -15.80 7.28 -8.93
CA HIS A 160 -16.58 8.44 -8.48
C HIS A 160 -15.68 9.56 -7.94
N ALA A 161 -15.06 10.31 -8.85
CA ALA A 161 -14.20 11.44 -8.50
C ALA A 161 -15.00 12.66 -8.03
N LYS A 162 -16.24 12.84 -8.48
CA LYS A 162 -17.06 14.04 -8.22
C LYS A 162 -18.56 13.72 -8.23
N SER A 163 -19.32 14.33 -7.32
CA SER A 163 -20.78 14.23 -7.27
C SER A 163 -21.45 14.68 -8.58
N HIS A 164 -22.49 13.98 -9.00
CA HIS A 164 -23.29 14.29 -10.19
C HIS A 164 -24.74 13.81 -10.01
N ARG A 165 -25.64 14.09 -10.97
CA ARG A 165 -27.10 13.87 -10.78
C ARG A 165 -27.49 12.42 -10.39
N GLU A 166 -26.72 11.43 -10.83
CA GLU A 166 -27.03 10.01 -10.63
C GLU A 166 -26.35 9.45 -9.37
N ASN A 167 -25.42 10.20 -8.78
CA ASN A 167 -24.81 9.93 -7.49
C ASN A 167 -24.40 11.24 -6.82
N LEU A 168 -25.21 11.68 -5.85
CA LEU A 168 -25.03 12.95 -5.13
C LEU A 168 -24.04 12.88 -3.97
N ARG A 169 -23.49 11.68 -3.66
CA ARG A 169 -22.44 11.57 -2.65
C ARG A 169 -21.21 12.34 -3.10
N PRO A 170 -20.42 12.92 -2.18
CA PRO A 170 -19.17 13.54 -2.60
C PRO A 170 -18.20 12.46 -3.12
N GLY A 171 -17.49 12.81 -4.17
CA GLY A 171 -16.45 11.96 -4.76
C GLY A 171 -15.12 12.07 -4.02
N TRP A 172 -14.22 11.12 -4.28
CA TRP A 172 -12.89 11.11 -3.63
C TRP A 172 -12.02 12.32 -4.01
N TRP A 173 -12.35 13.00 -5.10
CA TRP A 173 -11.72 14.25 -5.56
C TRP A 173 -12.70 15.41 -5.72
N GLU A 174 -13.89 15.34 -5.10
CA GLU A 174 -14.47 16.43 -4.34
C GLU A 174 -14.35 17.83 -4.94
N LYS A 175 -13.33 18.49 -4.39
CA LYS A 175 -13.03 19.90 -4.53
C LYS A 175 -12.03 20.18 -5.66
N PHE A 176 -11.47 19.14 -6.28
CA PHE A 176 -10.50 19.24 -7.37
C PHE A 176 -11.17 19.21 -8.74
N VAL A 177 -12.31 18.51 -8.87
CA VAL A 177 -13.00 18.33 -10.15
C VAL A 177 -14.30 19.12 -10.15
N GLY A 178 -14.56 19.89 -11.20
CA GLY A 178 -15.82 20.64 -11.33
C GLY A 178 -15.65 21.98 -12.06
N PRO A 179 -16.74 22.74 -12.24
CA PRO A 179 -16.70 24.04 -12.90
C PRO A 179 -15.74 25.00 -12.19
N GLY A 180 -14.75 25.52 -12.90
CA GLY A 180 -13.74 26.43 -12.34
C GLY A 180 -12.65 25.76 -11.48
N CYS A 181 -12.78 24.47 -11.15
CA CYS A 181 -11.87 23.76 -10.24
C CYS A 181 -10.50 23.45 -10.88
N ALA A 182 -9.66 22.68 -10.18
CA ALA A 182 -8.33 22.30 -10.65
C ALA A 182 -8.36 21.47 -11.93
N VAL A 183 -9.29 20.53 -12.01
CA VAL A 183 -9.69 19.86 -13.25
C VAL A 183 -11.05 20.44 -13.65
N ASP A 184 -10.97 21.45 -14.49
CA ASP A 184 -12.11 22.29 -14.84
C ASP A 184 -13.07 21.60 -15.82
N THR A 185 -14.29 21.30 -15.37
CA THR A 185 -15.27 20.60 -16.21
C THR A 185 -15.99 21.52 -17.20
N ASP A 186 -15.82 22.83 -17.09
CA ASP A 186 -16.27 23.76 -18.13
C ASP A 186 -15.35 23.68 -19.36
N GLU A 187 -14.10 23.27 -19.15
CA GLU A 187 -13.05 23.24 -20.19
C GLU A 187 -12.70 21.84 -20.69
N PHE A 188 -12.83 20.83 -19.83
CA PHE A 188 -12.40 19.47 -20.10
C PHE A 188 -13.54 18.47 -19.98
N PHE A 189 -13.49 17.45 -20.84
CA PHE A 189 -14.28 16.25 -20.67
C PHE A 189 -13.50 15.27 -19.80
N VAL A 190 -13.87 15.17 -18.54
CA VAL A 190 -13.19 14.35 -17.55
C VAL A 190 -13.74 12.93 -17.60
N ILE A 191 -12.85 11.94 -17.59
CA ILE A 191 -13.16 10.51 -17.54
C ILE A 191 -12.43 9.91 -16.34
N CYS A 192 -13.14 9.19 -15.48
CA CYS A 192 -12.51 8.45 -14.37
C CYS A 192 -12.95 6.97 -14.45
N PRO A 193 -12.09 6.08 -14.95
CA PRO A 193 -12.34 4.64 -14.88
C PRO A 193 -12.01 4.10 -13.47
N ASN A 194 -12.69 3.03 -13.08
CA ASN A 194 -12.29 2.23 -11.94
C ASN A 194 -11.30 1.13 -12.40
N ASN A 195 -10.26 0.88 -11.60
CA ASN A 195 -9.15 0.01 -11.96
C ASN A 195 -9.57 -1.45 -12.19
N LEU A 196 -8.97 -2.13 -13.17
CA LEU A 196 -9.05 -3.59 -13.32
C LEU A 196 -8.56 -4.26 -12.03
N GLY A 197 -9.31 -5.24 -11.50
CA GLY A 197 -9.00 -5.87 -10.22
C GLY A 197 -9.59 -5.15 -8.99
N SER A 198 -10.31 -4.05 -9.18
CA SER A 198 -11.06 -3.34 -8.12
C SER A 198 -12.37 -4.05 -7.77
N CYS A 199 -13.13 -3.47 -6.84
CA CYS A 199 -14.44 -3.97 -6.37
C CYS A 199 -15.59 -2.97 -6.55
N TYR A 200 -15.38 -1.91 -7.32
CA TYR A 200 -16.37 -0.87 -7.62
C TYR A 200 -16.85 -0.92 -9.08
N GLY A 201 -17.32 -2.10 -9.53
CA GLY A 201 -17.95 -2.28 -10.85
C GLY A 201 -17.05 -2.86 -11.94
N THR A 202 -15.82 -2.39 -12.11
CA THR A 202 -14.84 -3.00 -13.03
C THR A 202 -14.54 -4.44 -12.62
N THR A 203 -14.32 -5.33 -13.59
CA THR A 203 -14.02 -6.75 -13.35
C THR A 203 -12.86 -6.89 -12.35
N GLY A 204 -13.04 -7.73 -11.34
CA GLY A 204 -12.03 -8.00 -10.32
C GLY A 204 -12.30 -9.31 -9.56
N PRO A 205 -11.53 -9.59 -8.49
CA PRO A 205 -11.67 -10.82 -7.71
C PRO A 205 -13.07 -11.05 -7.11
N SER A 206 -13.85 -9.99 -6.92
CA SER A 206 -15.23 -10.07 -6.40
C SER A 206 -16.28 -10.24 -7.49
N SER A 207 -15.92 -10.07 -8.77
CA SER A 207 -16.82 -10.29 -9.90
C SER A 207 -17.12 -11.77 -10.10
N VAL A 208 -18.28 -12.07 -10.68
CA VAL A 208 -18.67 -13.42 -11.06
C VAL A 208 -17.87 -13.86 -12.28
N ASN A 209 -17.25 -15.04 -12.21
CA ASN A 209 -16.62 -15.68 -13.33
C ASN A 209 -17.70 -16.33 -14.23
N PRO A 210 -17.85 -15.90 -15.49
CA PRO A 210 -18.91 -16.39 -16.38
C PRO A 210 -18.78 -17.89 -16.70
N LEU A 211 -17.58 -18.48 -16.53
CA LEU A 211 -17.35 -19.90 -16.78
C LEU A 211 -17.80 -20.80 -15.63
N THR A 212 -17.85 -20.27 -14.40
CA THR A 212 -18.14 -21.08 -13.19
C THR A 212 -19.41 -20.65 -12.47
N GLY A 213 -19.93 -19.46 -12.75
CA GLY A 213 -21.07 -18.86 -12.05
C GLY A 213 -20.78 -18.46 -10.60
N LYS A 214 -19.50 -18.47 -10.18
CA LYS A 214 -19.04 -18.08 -8.84
C LYS A 214 -18.08 -16.92 -8.91
N GLN A 215 -17.86 -16.20 -7.81
CA GLN A 215 -16.84 -15.14 -7.77
C GLN A 215 -15.46 -15.70 -8.15
N TYR A 216 -14.66 -14.87 -8.84
CA TYR A 216 -13.28 -15.26 -9.19
C TYR A 216 -12.46 -15.60 -7.94
N ALA A 217 -12.60 -14.86 -6.85
CA ALA A 217 -11.77 -15.01 -5.65
C ALA A 217 -10.27 -15.00 -6.03
N THR A 218 -9.50 -15.93 -5.48
CA THR A 218 -8.08 -16.13 -5.81
C THR A 218 -7.83 -16.86 -7.14
N THR A 219 -8.88 -17.23 -7.87
CA THR A 219 -8.74 -17.70 -9.27
C THR A 219 -8.70 -16.53 -10.27
N PHE A 220 -8.92 -15.30 -9.81
CA PHE A 220 -8.69 -14.11 -10.63
C PHE A 220 -7.23 -14.08 -11.12
N PRO A 221 -6.96 -13.77 -12.39
CA PRO A 221 -5.60 -13.61 -12.88
C PRO A 221 -4.83 -12.53 -12.12
N LEU A 222 -3.54 -12.75 -11.88
CA LEU A 222 -2.68 -11.72 -11.33
C LEU A 222 -2.63 -10.53 -12.29
N THR A 223 -3.03 -9.35 -11.80
CA THR A 223 -3.14 -8.12 -12.60
C THR A 223 -1.86 -7.31 -12.55
N SER A 224 -1.49 -6.69 -13.66
CA SER A 224 -0.42 -5.68 -13.73
C SER A 224 -0.98 -4.27 -13.97
N ILE A 225 -0.12 -3.25 -13.84
CA ILE A 225 -0.45 -1.87 -14.23
C ILE A 225 -0.67 -1.78 -15.74
N ASP A 226 0.08 -2.53 -16.54
CA ASP A 226 -0.10 -2.68 -17.99
C ASP A 226 -1.54 -3.13 -18.31
N ASP A 227 -2.03 -4.19 -17.64
CA ASP A 227 -3.39 -4.71 -17.84
C ASP A 227 -4.46 -3.63 -17.54
N MET A 228 -4.27 -2.87 -16.46
CA MET A 228 -5.16 -1.76 -16.10
C MET A 228 -5.16 -0.65 -17.17
N VAL A 229 -3.99 -0.30 -17.72
CA VAL A 229 -3.87 0.69 -18.79
C VAL A 229 -4.52 0.17 -20.08
N GLN A 230 -4.27 -1.07 -20.49
CA GLN A 230 -4.90 -1.67 -21.67
C GLN A 230 -6.43 -1.63 -21.57
N ALA A 231 -6.99 -1.99 -20.41
CA ALA A 231 -8.44 -1.88 -20.15
C ALA A 231 -8.97 -0.44 -20.30
N ASN A 232 -8.22 0.56 -19.80
CA ASN A 232 -8.58 1.96 -19.93
C ASN A 232 -8.56 2.45 -21.39
N PHE A 233 -7.63 1.95 -22.21
CA PHE A 233 -7.53 2.33 -23.62
C PHE A 233 -8.61 1.68 -24.49
N LEU A 234 -9.07 0.47 -24.15
CA LEU A 234 -10.28 -0.11 -24.75
C LEU A 234 -11.52 0.75 -24.46
N LEU A 235 -11.63 1.31 -23.25
CA LEU A 235 -12.69 2.27 -22.92
C LEU A 235 -12.56 3.56 -23.75
N LEU A 236 -11.35 4.06 -24.00
CA LEU A 236 -11.17 5.24 -24.87
C LEU A 236 -11.61 4.96 -26.30
N ASP A 237 -11.33 3.76 -26.81
CA ASP A 237 -11.78 3.33 -28.14
C ASP A 237 -13.30 3.31 -28.24
N GLU A 238 -13.99 2.78 -27.22
CA GLU A 238 -15.46 2.82 -27.12
C GLU A 238 -16.02 4.25 -27.12
N LEU A 239 -15.36 5.17 -26.41
CA LEU A 239 -15.75 6.59 -26.40
C LEU A 239 -15.34 7.33 -27.70
N GLY A 240 -14.59 6.64 -28.57
CA GLY A 240 -14.02 7.16 -29.81
C GLY A 240 -13.06 8.31 -29.58
N ILE A 241 -12.24 8.24 -28.52
CA ILE A 241 -11.24 9.24 -28.15
C ILE A 241 -9.86 8.72 -28.57
N ASP A 242 -9.33 9.27 -29.66
CA ASP A 242 -8.05 8.82 -30.21
C ASP A 242 -6.87 9.27 -29.34
N LYS A 243 -6.95 10.49 -28.79
CA LYS A 243 -5.87 11.08 -27.99
C LYS A 243 -6.41 11.85 -26.79
N LEU A 244 -5.90 11.52 -25.61
CA LEU A 244 -6.15 12.29 -24.39
C LEU A 244 -5.45 13.64 -24.47
N HIS A 245 -6.12 14.71 -24.04
CA HIS A 245 -5.48 15.97 -23.69
C HIS A 245 -4.44 15.73 -22.60
N ALA A 246 -4.86 15.06 -21.51
CA ALA A 246 -3.98 14.71 -20.41
C ALA A 246 -4.42 13.42 -19.69
N CYS A 247 -3.45 12.74 -19.07
CA CYS A 247 -3.68 11.69 -18.07
C CYS A 247 -3.17 12.18 -16.71
N VAL A 248 -4.05 12.31 -15.73
CA VAL A 248 -3.76 12.85 -14.39
C VAL A 248 -3.90 11.73 -13.38
N GLY A 249 -2.84 11.43 -12.65
CA GLY A 249 -2.82 10.27 -11.76
C GLY A 249 -2.10 10.54 -10.45
N SER A 250 -2.71 10.08 -9.35
CA SER A 250 -2.17 10.18 -8.00
C SER A 250 -1.88 8.80 -7.40
N SER A 251 -0.74 8.63 -6.72
CA SER A 251 -0.35 7.35 -6.12
C SER A 251 -0.27 6.23 -7.17
N LEU A 252 -1.06 5.15 -7.04
CA LEU A 252 -1.29 4.15 -8.10
C LEU A 252 -1.63 4.81 -9.45
N GLY A 253 -2.48 5.84 -9.43
CA GLY A 253 -2.84 6.58 -10.63
C GLY A 253 -1.65 7.17 -11.36
N GLY A 254 -0.62 7.63 -10.63
CA GLY A 254 0.59 8.15 -11.25
C GLY A 254 1.42 7.07 -11.97
N MET A 255 1.36 5.82 -11.50
CA MET A 255 1.95 4.65 -12.19
C MET A 255 1.18 4.37 -13.48
N LEU A 256 -0.16 4.42 -13.40
CA LEU A 256 -1.05 4.25 -14.56
C LEU A 256 -0.80 5.32 -15.62
N SER A 257 -0.65 6.60 -15.23
CA SER A 257 -0.33 7.69 -16.15
C SER A 257 1.02 7.52 -16.83
N LEU A 258 2.05 7.10 -16.09
CA LEU A 258 3.38 6.82 -16.65
C LEU A 258 3.33 5.66 -17.65
N MET A 259 2.66 4.57 -17.30
CA MET A 259 2.52 3.41 -18.16
C MET A 259 1.68 3.73 -19.41
N ALA A 260 0.59 4.47 -19.27
CA ALA A 260 -0.22 4.96 -20.39
C ALA A 260 0.62 5.76 -21.40
N ALA A 261 1.45 6.68 -20.93
CA ALA A 261 2.33 7.46 -21.80
C ALA A 261 3.47 6.65 -22.43
N ALA A 262 3.85 5.52 -21.84
CA ALA A 262 4.90 4.64 -22.34
C ALA A 262 4.39 3.57 -23.33
N GLU A 263 3.17 3.06 -23.12
CA GLU A 263 2.53 2.07 -24.01
C GLU A 263 1.83 2.73 -25.19
N PHE A 264 1.25 3.91 -24.98
CA PHE A 264 0.47 4.63 -25.98
C PHE A 264 0.99 6.06 -26.19
N PRO A 265 2.29 6.25 -26.55
CA PRO A 265 2.93 7.57 -26.57
C PRO A 265 2.25 8.58 -27.51
N GLU A 266 1.63 8.12 -28.60
CA GLU A 266 0.93 9.00 -29.54
C GLU A 266 -0.47 9.42 -29.08
N ARG A 267 -1.07 8.65 -28.16
CA ARG A 267 -2.45 8.82 -27.66
C ARG A 267 -2.54 9.56 -26.33
N VAL A 268 -1.41 9.97 -25.75
CA VAL A 268 -1.37 10.76 -24.51
C VAL A 268 -0.70 12.10 -24.77
N GLY A 269 -1.46 13.20 -24.65
CA GLY A 269 -0.98 14.55 -24.93
C GLY A 269 -0.01 15.10 -23.88
N ARG A 270 -0.27 14.84 -22.59
CA ARG A 270 0.61 15.12 -21.45
C ARG A 270 0.20 14.29 -20.24
N ILE A 271 1.05 14.18 -19.24
CA ILE A 271 0.68 13.54 -17.97
C ILE A 271 1.00 14.39 -16.75
N ILE A 272 0.25 14.15 -15.68
CA ILE A 272 0.55 14.63 -14.34
C ILE A 272 0.65 13.40 -13.43
N SER A 273 1.82 13.22 -12.80
CA SER A 273 2.10 12.14 -11.85
C SER A 273 2.28 12.75 -10.45
N ILE A 274 1.39 12.43 -9.51
CA ILE A 274 1.33 13.02 -8.17
C ILE A 274 1.63 11.95 -7.13
N SER A 275 2.66 12.17 -6.29
CA SER A 275 3.06 11.25 -5.21
C SER A 275 3.17 9.79 -5.68
N SER A 276 3.88 9.57 -6.78
CA SER A 276 4.04 8.25 -7.41
C SER A 276 5.50 7.95 -7.72
N CYS A 277 5.78 6.87 -8.43
CA CYS A 277 7.14 6.43 -8.76
C CYS A 277 7.22 5.69 -10.09
N ALA A 278 8.42 5.58 -10.67
CA ALA A 278 8.68 4.72 -11.83
C ALA A 278 8.81 3.22 -11.47
N GLN A 279 9.09 2.92 -10.20
CA GLN A 279 9.15 1.57 -9.63
C GLN A 279 8.97 1.66 -8.12
N SER A 280 8.38 0.64 -7.50
CA SER A 280 8.15 0.62 -6.05
C SER A 280 9.47 0.47 -5.26
N HIS A 281 9.67 1.31 -4.23
CA HIS A 281 10.84 1.21 -3.35
C HIS A 281 10.67 0.09 -2.30
N PRO A 282 11.74 -0.61 -1.85
CA PRO A 282 11.65 -1.65 -0.84
C PRO A 282 10.86 -1.31 0.42
N SER A 283 10.90 -0.06 0.91
CA SER A 283 10.08 0.36 2.06
C SER A 283 8.58 0.26 1.77
N SER A 284 8.14 0.77 0.62
CA SER A 284 6.74 0.73 0.18
C SER A 284 6.27 -0.70 -0.08
N ILE A 285 7.15 -1.55 -0.63
CA ILE A 285 6.90 -2.99 -0.82
C ILE A 285 6.74 -3.69 0.53
N ALA A 286 7.61 -3.40 1.50
CA ALA A 286 7.52 -3.99 2.84
C ALA A 286 6.21 -3.59 3.54
N MET A 287 5.83 -2.31 3.49
CA MET A 287 4.58 -1.81 4.05
C MET A 287 3.37 -2.50 3.43
N ARG A 288 3.28 -2.55 2.09
CA ARG A 288 2.18 -3.22 1.38
C ARG A 288 2.19 -4.74 1.59
N TYR A 289 3.35 -5.38 1.70
CA TYR A 289 3.44 -6.79 2.06
C TYR A 289 2.86 -7.06 3.44
N LEU A 290 3.15 -6.23 4.46
CA LEU A 290 2.57 -6.38 5.79
C LEU A 290 1.05 -6.18 5.77
N GLN A 291 0.54 -5.18 5.04
CA GLN A 291 -0.91 -5.00 4.83
C GLN A 291 -1.54 -6.28 4.23
N ARG A 292 -0.98 -6.81 3.13
CA ARG A 292 -1.47 -8.06 2.53
C ARG A 292 -1.39 -9.24 3.50
N LYS A 293 -0.31 -9.33 4.29
CA LYS A 293 -0.11 -10.41 5.26
C LYS A 293 -1.18 -10.39 6.35
N THR A 294 -1.58 -9.22 6.86
CA THR A 294 -2.67 -9.13 7.85
C THR A 294 -3.98 -9.72 7.33
N ILE A 295 -4.34 -9.40 6.08
CA ILE A 295 -5.54 -9.96 5.42
C ILE A 295 -5.41 -11.48 5.24
N MET A 296 -4.30 -11.95 4.67
CA MET A 296 -4.11 -13.38 4.41
C MET A 296 -3.98 -14.22 5.70
N SER A 297 -3.63 -13.60 6.83
CA SER A 297 -3.55 -14.25 8.14
C SER A 297 -4.89 -14.31 8.88
N ASP A 298 -5.90 -13.55 8.44
CA ASP A 298 -7.23 -13.61 9.03
C ASP A 298 -7.83 -15.02 8.79
N PRO A 299 -8.24 -15.75 9.84
CA PRO A 299 -8.80 -17.10 9.68
C PRO A 299 -10.04 -17.13 8.78
N ASN A 300 -10.77 -16.01 8.70
CA ASN A 300 -11.96 -15.89 7.85
C ASN A 300 -11.61 -15.60 6.39
N TRP A 301 -10.35 -15.29 6.03
CA TRP A 301 -9.99 -15.04 4.63
C TRP A 301 -10.14 -16.30 3.78
N ASN A 302 -10.02 -17.49 4.37
CA ASN A 302 -10.31 -18.77 3.72
C ASN A 302 -9.66 -18.92 2.33
N LYS A 303 -8.37 -18.57 2.20
CA LYS A 303 -7.61 -18.58 0.93
C LYS A 303 -8.27 -17.75 -0.19
N GLY A 304 -9.05 -16.73 0.18
CA GLY A 304 -9.80 -15.86 -0.71
C GLY A 304 -11.24 -16.27 -0.97
N HIS A 305 -11.70 -17.42 -0.46
CA HIS A 305 -13.05 -17.94 -0.69
C HIS A 305 -14.00 -17.63 0.48
N TYR A 306 -14.13 -16.34 0.83
CA TYR A 306 -14.96 -15.87 1.96
C TYR A 306 -16.36 -15.37 1.55
N TYR A 307 -16.67 -15.29 0.25
CA TYR A 307 -17.90 -14.61 -0.23
C TYR A 307 -19.21 -15.23 0.27
N ASP A 308 -19.24 -16.55 0.53
CA ASP A 308 -20.40 -17.27 1.07
C ASP A 308 -20.25 -17.57 2.59
N GLY A 309 -19.29 -16.92 3.26
CA GLY A 309 -18.92 -17.26 4.63
C GLY A 309 -18.53 -16.05 5.49
N PRO A 310 -17.83 -16.29 6.62
CA PRO A 310 -17.34 -15.22 7.47
C PRO A 310 -16.38 -14.30 6.71
N TYR A 311 -16.58 -12.99 6.85
CA TYR A 311 -15.76 -11.98 6.18
C TYR A 311 -14.47 -11.70 6.99
N PRO A 312 -13.28 -11.56 6.35
CA PRO A 312 -12.00 -11.28 7.01
C PRO A 312 -11.88 -9.81 7.47
N LYS A 313 -12.79 -9.42 8.36
CA LYS A 313 -12.93 -8.04 8.84
C LYS A 313 -11.69 -7.58 9.60
N MET A 314 -11.12 -8.45 10.45
CA MET A 314 -9.99 -8.08 11.30
C MET A 314 -8.74 -7.84 10.47
N GLY A 315 -8.47 -8.72 9.50
CA GLY A 315 -7.37 -8.54 8.55
C GLY A 315 -7.49 -7.23 7.76
N MET A 316 -8.70 -6.89 7.29
CA MET A 316 -8.95 -5.62 6.58
C MET A 316 -8.77 -4.39 7.47
N LYS A 317 -9.25 -4.46 8.71
CA LYS A 317 -9.08 -3.39 9.70
C LYS A 317 -7.60 -3.12 9.96
N LEU A 318 -6.81 -4.16 10.28
CA LEU A 318 -5.38 -4.04 10.53
C LEU A 318 -4.60 -3.53 9.30
N ALA A 319 -4.95 -4.02 8.11
CA ALA A 319 -4.37 -3.52 6.87
C ALA A 319 -4.61 -2.01 6.71
N ARG A 320 -5.81 -1.53 7.05
CA ARG A 320 -6.14 -0.10 6.99
C ARG A 320 -5.43 0.72 8.06
N GLU A 321 -5.26 0.20 9.27
CA GLU A 321 -4.52 0.88 10.33
C GLU A 321 -3.05 1.10 9.91
N ILE A 322 -2.41 0.06 9.37
CA ILE A 322 -1.06 0.17 8.79
C ILE A 322 -1.06 1.20 7.66
N ALA A 323 -2.02 1.15 6.74
CA ALA A 323 -2.12 2.11 5.65
C ALA A 323 -2.25 3.55 6.14
N THR A 324 -3.16 3.80 7.08
CA THR A 324 -3.42 5.13 7.67
C THR A 324 -2.17 5.70 8.31
N MET A 325 -1.43 4.89 9.08
CA MET A 325 -0.15 5.28 9.67
C MET A 325 0.87 5.69 8.60
N THR A 326 0.89 5.00 7.46
CA THR A 326 1.88 5.23 6.38
C THR A 326 1.47 6.31 5.38
N TYR A 327 0.20 6.72 5.33
CA TYR A 327 -0.29 7.73 4.38
C TYR A 327 -0.19 9.15 4.91
N ARG A 328 -0.27 9.34 6.22
CA ARG A 328 -0.03 10.64 6.86
C ARG A 328 1.43 10.77 7.31
N SER A 329 1.80 11.95 7.82
CA SER A 329 3.17 12.24 8.21
C SER A 329 3.39 12.31 9.73
N GLY A 330 4.63 12.05 10.16
CA GLY A 330 5.08 12.28 11.55
C GLY A 330 4.73 13.67 12.09
N PRO A 331 5.06 14.76 11.36
CA PRO A 331 4.68 16.11 11.76
C PRO A 331 3.17 16.31 11.99
N GLU A 332 2.31 15.69 11.18
CA GLU A 332 0.86 15.72 11.40
C GLU A 332 0.47 14.95 12.68
N TRP A 333 1.07 13.79 12.93
CA TRP A 333 0.81 13.00 14.14
C TRP A 333 1.13 13.77 15.42
N ASP A 334 2.26 14.48 15.45
CA ASP A 334 2.66 15.29 16.59
C ASP A 334 1.70 16.46 16.84
N GLN A 335 1.21 17.11 15.77
CA GLN A 335 0.28 18.23 15.89
C GLN A 335 -1.14 17.81 16.28
N ARG A 336 -1.63 16.67 15.76
CA ARG A 336 -3.01 16.23 15.97
C ARG A 336 -3.22 15.46 17.27
N PHE A 337 -2.22 14.72 17.73
CA PHE A 337 -2.39 13.76 18.83
C PHE A 337 -1.35 13.91 19.93
N SER A 338 -0.08 14.13 19.58
CA SER A 338 1.03 14.16 20.53
C SER A 338 0.96 12.97 21.52
N ARG A 339 0.96 13.23 22.83
CA ARG A 339 0.77 12.23 23.90
C ARG A 339 -0.58 12.33 24.60
N GLU A 340 -1.58 12.90 23.94
CA GLU A 340 -2.92 13.06 24.51
C GLU A 340 -3.55 11.70 24.85
N ARG A 341 -4.13 11.59 26.04
CA ARG A 341 -4.82 10.38 26.51
C ARG A 341 -6.32 10.50 26.27
N ILE A 342 -6.97 9.37 25.97
CA ILE A 342 -8.43 9.31 25.78
C ILE A 342 -9.16 9.69 27.08
N ASP A 343 -8.67 9.19 28.21
CA ASP A 343 -9.20 9.48 29.56
C ASP A 343 -8.04 9.97 30.47
N PRO A 344 -7.87 11.31 30.61
CA PRO A 344 -6.89 11.91 31.51
C PRO A 344 -7.21 11.63 32.99
N GLY A 345 -6.78 10.47 33.48
CA GLY A 345 -7.05 9.99 34.84
C GLY A 345 -7.39 8.51 34.90
N GLY A 346 -7.69 7.92 33.74
CA GLY A 346 -7.98 6.49 33.61
C GLY A 346 -6.77 5.58 33.87
N PRO A 347 -7.03 4.30 34.21
CA PRO A 347 -5.98 3.33 34.52
C PRO A 347 -5.10 3.03 33.29
N ASN A 348 -3.87 2.59 33.53
CA ASN A 348 -3.02 2.05 32.47
C ASN A 348 -3.42 0.59 32.21
N THR A 349 -3.76 0.28 30.97
CA THR A 349 -4.19 -1.05 30.53
C THR A 349 -3.55 -1.40 29.19
N LEU A 350 -3.79 -2.60 28.65
CA LEU A 350 -3.44 -2.94 27.26
C LEU A 350 -4.50 -2.43 26.24
N CYS A 351 -5.58 -1.81 26.70
CA CYS A 351 -6.54 -1.13 25.83
C CYS A 351 -5.92 0.19 25.31
N PRO A 352 -6.48 0.75 24.21
CA PRO A 352 -6.12 2.08 23.75
C PRO A 352 -6.07 3.09 24.89
N THR A 353 -4.93 3.76 25.05
CA THR A 353 -4.66 4.76 26.09
C THR A 353 -4.53 6.15 25.47
N PHE A 354 -3.93 6.24 24.28
CA PHE A 354 -3.67 7.47 23.56
C PHE A 354 -4.74 7.73 22.49
N THR A 355 -5.00 9.00 22.21
CA THR A 355 -6.00 9.41 21.21
C THR A 355 -5.69 8.85 19.82
N ILE A 356 -4.42 8.80 19.42
CA ILE A 356 -3.98 8.21 18.15
C ILE A 356 -4.36 6.73 18.01
N GLU A 357 -4.34 5.95 19.11
CA GLU A 357 -4.72 4.54 19.08
C GLU A 357 -6.21 4.39 18.78
N SER A 358 -7.06 5.19 19.43
CA SER A 358 -8.51 5.20 19.15
C SER A 358 -8.84 5.73 17.74
N TYR A 359 -8.04 6.69 17.24
CA TYR A 359 -8.17 7.17 15.87
C TYR A 359 -7.88 6.07 14.84
N LEU A 360 -6.76 5.34 14.99
CA LEU A 360 -6.42 4.24 14.09
C LEU A 360 -7.50 3.15 14.11
N GLU A 361 -7.95 2.76 15.30
CA GLU A 361 -9.05 1.82 15.53
C GLU A 361 -10.33 2.23 14.77
N TYR A 362 -10.74 3.50 14.91
CA TYR A 362 -11.92 4.03 14.23
C TYR A 362 -11.76 4.00 12.70
N GLN A 363 -10.60 4.41 12.18
CA GLN A 363 -10.33 4.41 10.74
C GLN A 363 -10.30 2.99 10.15
N GLY A 364 -9.69 2.05 10.87
CA GLY A 364 -9.66 0.65 10.49
C GLY A 364 -11.05 0.04 10.44
N GLU A 365 -11.84 0.23 11.51
CA GLU A 365 -13.20 -0.28 11.61
C GLU A 365 -14.10 0.28 10.51
N SER A 366 -14.05 1.60 10.28
CA SER A 366 -14.82 2.31 9.24
C SER A 366 -14.55 1.77 7.84
N PHE A 367 -13.29 1.47 7.51
CA PHE A 367 -12.90 0.98 6.18
C PHE A 367 -13.13 -0.52 5.98
N SER A 368 -13.09 -1.32 7.05
CA SER A 368 -12.95 -2.78 7.00
C SER A 368 -13.95 -3.51 6.08
N THR A 369 -15.14 -2.94 5.87
CA THR A 369 -16.23 -3.52 5.06
C THR A 369 -16.52 -2.76 3.76
N LYS A 370 -15.77 -1.69 3.49
CA LYS A 370 -15.99 -0.82 2.32
C LYS A 370 -15.28 -1.31 1.07
N TYR A 371 -14.21 -2.09 1.22
CA TYR A 371 -13.37 -2.59 0.13
C TYR A 371 -13.27 -4.11 0.18
N ASP A 372 -13.16 -4.77 -0.98
CA ASP A 372 -13.01 -6.22 -1.05
C ASP A 372 -11.57 -6.67 -0.70
N PRO A 373 -11.39 -7.64 0.21
CA PRO A 373 -10.07 -8.12 0.62
C PRO A 373 -9.20 -8.62 -0.53
N ASN A 374 -9.73 -9.46 -1.41
CA ASN A 374 -8.98 -9.99 -2.55
C ASN A 374 -8.59 -8.85 -3.51
N SER A 375 -9.50 -7.94 -3.81
CA SER A 375 -9.20 -6.77 -4.67
C SER A 375 -8.05 -5.93 -4.12
N LEU A 376 -7.97 -5.75 -2.79
CA LEU A 376 -6.85 -5.07 -2.14
C LEU A 376 -5.55 -5.85 -2.35
N LEU A 377 -5.55 -7.17 -2.16
CA LEU A 377 -4.37 -8.02 -2.37
C LEU A 377 -3.83 -7.91 -3.80
N TYR A 378 -4.72 -7.96 -4.80
CA TYR A 378 -4.35 -7.95 -6.21
C TYR A 378 -3.80 -6.60 -6.66
N ILE A 379 -4.51 -5.50 -6.38
CA ILE A 379 -4.03 -4.15 -6.74
C ILE A 379 -2.75 -3.81 -5.97
N SER A 380 -2.67 -4.15 -4.69
CA SER A 380 -1.46 -3.96 -3.87
C SER A 380 -0.26 -4.71 -4.44
N LYS A 381 -0.47 -5.94 -4.95
CA LYS A 381 0.58 -6.72 -5.60
C LYS A 381 0.96 -6.15 -6.96
N ALA A 382 0.00 -5.64 -7.75
CA ALA A 382 0.26 -4.96 -9.01
C ALA A 382 1.18 -3.75 -8.82
N MET A 383 0.94 -2.92 -7.80
CA MET A 383 1.80 -1.79 -7.44
C MET A 383 3.24 -2.21 -7.11
N ASP A 384 3.41 -3.35 -6.41
CA ASP A 384 4.75 -3.85 -6.06
C ASP A 384 5.51 -4.45 -7.24
N LEU A 385 4.79 -4.98 -8.24
CA LEU A 385 5.37 -5.55 -9.45
C LEU A 385 5.65 -4.49 -10.53
N PHE A 386 5.08 -3.30 -10.39
CA PHE A 386 5.29 -2.20 -11.32
C PHE A 386 6.75 -1.75 -11.36
N ASP A 387 7.34 -1.83 -12.55
CA ASP A 387 8.68 -1.35 -12.87
C ASP A 387 8.72 -0.87 -14.33
N MET A 388 8.90 0.43 -14.54
CA MET A 388 9.03 1.02 -15.88
C MET A 388 10.25 0.51 -16.65
N GLY A 389 11.26 -0.03 -15.97
CA GLY A 389 12.45 -0.64 -16.54
C GLY A 389 12.30 -2.13 -16.87
N GLU A 390 11.17 -2.77 -16.53
CA GLU A 390 10.95 -4.19 -16.83
C GLU A 390 11.05 -4.44 -18.35
N GLY A 391 11.91 -5.39 -18.74
CA GLY A 391 12.15 -5.72 -20.15
C GLY A 391 13.15 -4.80 -20.86
N TYR A 392 13.76 -3.83 -20.17
CA TYR A 392 14.77 -2.92 -20.69
C TYR A 392 16.10 -3.08 -19.95
N SER A 393 17.20 -2.52 -20.48
CA SER A 393 18.51 -2.60 -19.84
C SER A 393 18.62 -1.74 -18.58
N SER A 394 17.75 -0.74 -18.43
CA SER A 394 17.70 0.15 -17.27
C SER A 394 16.34 0.84 -17.13
N LEU A 395 16.08 1.38 -15.94
CA LEU A 395 14.90 2.21 -15.68
C LEU A 395 14.86 3.46 -16.59
N GLN A 396 16.02 4.03 -16.91
CA GLN A 396 16.13 5.18 -17.83
C GLN A 396 15.68 4.79 -19.25
N GLU A 397 16.16 3.65 -19.76
CA GLU A 397 15.73 3.17 -21.09
C GLU A 397 14.22 2.92 -21.14
N GLY A 398 13.66 2.29 -20.12
CA GLY A 398 12.22 2.07 -20.03
C GLY A 398 11.41 3.38 -20.01
N LEU A 399 11.87 4.38 -19.24
CA LEU A 399 11.27 5.72 -19.18
C LEU A 399 11.41 6.52 -20.49
N SER A 400 12.38 6.19 -21.34
CA SER A 400 12.55 6.86 -22.64
C SER A 400 11.34 6.72 -23.56
N ARG A 401 10.45 5.76 -23.31
CA ARG A 401 9.17 5.61 -24.02
C ARG A 401 8.18 6.75 -23.75
N VAL A 402 8.29 7.42 -22.61
CA VAL A 402 7.40 8.54 -22.24
C VAL A 402 7.83 9.79 -23.01
N LYS A 403 7.16 10.04 -24.15
CA LYS A 403 7.49 11.15 -25.07
C LYS A 403 6.74 12.44 -24.80
N CYS A 404 5.53 12.37 -24.25
CA CYS A 404 4.71 13.55 -23.98
C CYS A 404 5.30 14.39 -22.82
N PRO A 405 4.96 15.68 -22.70
CA PRO A 405 5.27 16.48 -21.52
C PRO A 405 4.78 15.82 -20.22
N VAL A 406 5.56 15.97 -19.15
CA VAL A 406 5.28 15.36 -17.84
C VAL A 406 5.38 16.42 -16.75
N MET A 407 4.35 16.53 -15.91
CA MET A 407 4.49 17.14 -14.59
C MET A 407 4.62 16.06 -13.53
N VAL A 408 5.66 16.15 -12.70
CA VAL A 408 5.86 15.31 -11.53
C VAL A 408 5.65 16.17 -10.28
N ILE A 409 4.67 15.82 -9.45
CA ILE A 409 4.43 16.44 -8.15
C ILE A 409 4.85 15.45 -7.06
N GLY A 410 5.68 15.89 -6.13
CA GLY A 410 6.06 15.12 -4.93
C GLY A 410 5.85 15.93 -3.65
N VAL A 411 5.75 15.24 -2.52
CA VAL A 411 5.52 15.85 -1.20
C VAL A 411 6.66 15.51 -0.24
N GLN A 412 7.21 16.52 0.42
CA GLN A 412 8.39 16.37 1.30
C GLN A 412 8.16 15.38 2.46
N THR A 413 6.95 15.31 2.98
CA THR A 413 6.58 14.50 4.14
C THR A 413 5.99 13.13 3.75
N ASP A 414 5.93 12.79 2.46
CA ASP A 414 5.51 11.46 2.01
C ASP A 414 6.56 10.42 2.41
N ILE A 415 6.12 9.36 3.09
CA ILE A 415 6.99 8.24 3.49
C ILE A 415 6.71 6.96 2.71
N LEU A 416 5.58 6.92 1.98
CA LEU A 416 5.19 5.78 1.16
C LEU A 416 5.90 5.85 -0.20
N PHE A 417 5.84 7.00 -0.86
CA PHE A 417 6.62 7.34 -2.04
C PHE A 417 7.46 8.57 -1.73
N PRO A 418 8.60 8.41 -1.05
CA PRO A 418 9.36 9.53 -0.55
C PRO A 418 9.77 10.51 -1.65
N ILE A 419 9.88 11.80 -1.31
CA ILE A 419 10.15 12.89 -2.26
C ILE A 419 11.30 12.63 -3.23
N TRP A 420 12.33 11.92 -2.77
CA TRP A 420 13.48 11.58 -3.61
C TRP A 420 13.09 10.68 -4.79
N GLN A 421 12.06 9.82 -4.67
CA GLN A 421 11.57 9.01 -5.79
C GLN A 421 10.97 9.88 -6.90
N GLN A 422 10.23 10.94 -6.54
CA GLN A 422 9.67 11.86 -7.54
C GLN A 422 10.77 12.72 -8.19
N ARG A 423 11.76 13.18 -7.40
CA ARG A 423 12.95 13.86 -7.95
C ARG A 423 13.69 12.96 -8.94
N THR A 424 13.97 11.72 -8.55
CA THR A 424 14.64 10.73 -9.43
C THR A 424 13.81 10.44 -10.68
N LEU A 425 12.48 10.32 -10.58
CA LEU A 425 11.61 10.16 -11.75
C LEU A 425 11.76 11.33 -12.73
N ALA A 426 11.66 12.57 -12.24
CA ALA A 426 11.80 13.77 -13.07
C ALA A 426 13.18 13.84 -13.74
N GLU A 427 14.26 13.59 -12.98
CA GLU A 427 15.63 13.58 -13.51
C GLU A 427 15.83 12.49 -14.57
N LEU A 428 15.32 11.28 -14.34
CA LEU A 428 15.45 10.18 -15.29
C LEU A 428 14.67 10.45 -16.58
N LEU A 429 13.46 11.01 -16.50
CA LEU A 429 12.70 11.43 -17.68
C LEU A 429 13.49 12.47 -18.52
N GLN A 430 14.08 13.47 -17.86
CA GLN A 430 14.92 14.47 -18.53
C GLN A 430 16.15 13.83 -19.18
N LYS A 431 16.88 12.98 -18.44
CA LYS A 431 18.04 12.25 -18.95
C LYS A 431 17.68 11.27 -20.08
N SER A 432 16.42 10.86 -20.17
CA SER A 432 15.89 10.02 -21.26
C SER A 432 15.51 10.82 -22.51
N GLY A 433 15.74 12.13 -22.51
CA GLY A 433 15.49 13.02 -23.65
C GLY A 433 14.14 13.74 -23.64
N ASN A 434 13.34 13.60 -22.57
CA ASN A 434 12.09 14.35 -22.44
C ASN A 434 12.36 15.77 -21.91
N LEU A 435 12.30 16.76 -22.80
CA LEU A 435 12.55 18.16 -22.48
C LEU A 435 11.33 18.86 -21.84
N GLY A 436 10.16 18.22 -21.86
CA GLY A 436 8.89 18.77 -21.35
C GLY A 436 8.59 18.39 -19.90
N VAL A 437 9.61 18.14 -19.08
CA VAL A 437 9.47 17.68 -17.69
C VAL A 437 9.45 18.87 -16.73
N THR A 438 8.38 19.00 -15.96
CA THR A 438 8.24 19.95 -14.84
C THR A 438 8.20 19.17 -13.53
N PHE A 439 9.01 19.57 -12.55
CA PHE A 439 8.98 18.99 -11.20
C PHE A 439 8.48 20.03 -10.20
N TYR A 440 7.48 19.67 -9.41
CA TYR A 440 6.92 20.51 -8.37
C TYR A 440 6.97 19.79 -7.02
N GLU A 441 7.67 20.40 -6.07
CA GLU A 441 7.86 19.85 -4.73
C GLU A 441 6.99 20.62 -3.73
N LEU A 442 6.11 19.89 -3.04
CA LEU A 442 5.18 20.41 -2.05
C LEU A 442 5.72 20.22 -0.64
N ASN A 443 5.65 21.29 0.15
CA ASN A 443 5.80 21.24 1.59
C ASN A 443 4.41 21.21 2.23
N SER A 444 3.89 20.01 2.47
CA SER A 444 2.60 19.77 3.12
C SER A 444 2.77 18.84 4.30
N LEU A 445 1.90 18.96 5.31
CA LEU A 445 1.91 18.11 6.50
C LEU A 445 1.15 16.79 6.29
N TYR A 446 0.36 16.65 5.23
CA TYR A 446 -0.54 15.51 5.08
C TYR A 446 0.12 14.24 4.52
N GLY A 447 1.44 14.25 4.30
CA GLY A 447 2.18 13.10 3.79
C GLY A 447 1.69 12.70 2.40
N HIS A 448 1.52 11.39 2.20
CA HIS A 448 1.00 10.82 0.97
C HIS A 448 -0.42 11.33 0.64
N ASP A 449 -1.28 11.51 1.65
CA ASP A 449 -2.68 11.97 1.47
C ASP A 449 -2.79 13.44 1.03
N THR A 450 -1.68 14.18 0.88
CA THR A 450 -1.66 15.57 0.41
C THR A 450 -2.43 15.75 -0.90
N PHE A 451 -2.37 14.81 -1.84
CA PHE A 451 -3.09 14.92 -3.11
C PHE A 451 -4.62 14.85 -2.97
N LEU A 452 -5.13 14.37 -1.84
CA LEU A 452 -6.57 14.34 -1.52
C LEU A 452 -7.02 15.59 -0.75
N LEU A 453 -6.09 16.31 -0.11
CA LEU A 453 -6.40 17.31 0.91
C LEU A 453 -5.94 18.73 0.56
N ASP A 454 -4.77 18.88 -0.10
CA ASP A 454 -4.16 20.18 -0.38
C ASP A 454 -4.60 20.75 -1.74
N ILE A 455 -5.76 21.38 -1.74
CA ILE A 455 -6.36 22.02 -2.92
C ILE A 455 -5.47 23.14 -3.46
N ASN A 456 -4.79 23.87 -2.58
CA ASN A 456 -4.00 25.03 -2.99
C ASN A 456 -2.70 24.60 -3.67
N GLY A 457 -1.93 23.72 -3.03
CA GLY A 457 -0.67 23.24 -3.58
C GLY A 457 -0.88 22.35 -4.80
N VAL A 458 -1.68 21.29 -4.65
CA VAL A 458 -1.88 20.29 -5.72
C VAL A 458 -2.81 20.84 -6.79
N GLY A 459 -3.93 21.46 -6.38
CA GLY A 459 -4.95 21.93 -7.33
C GLY A 459 -4.46 23.06 -8.22
N ALA A 460 -3.72 24.05 -7.68
CA ALA A 460 -3.18 25.13 -8.50
C ALA A 460 -2.15 24.63 -9.52
N ALA A 461 -1.27 23.69 -9.12
CA ALA A 461 -0.31 23.08 -10.02
C ALA A 461 -1.00 22.29 -11.14
N VAL A 462 -2.00 21.47 -10.79
CA VAL A 462 -2.80 20.71 -11.76
C VAL A 462 -3.50 21.63 -12.75
N LYS A 463 -4.21 22.66 -12.26
CA LYS A 463 -4.92 23.63 -13.11
C LYS A 463 -3.98 24.29 -14.11
N GLY A 464 -2.92 24.90 -13.58
CA GLY A 464 -1.93 25.61 -14.38
C GLY A 464 -1.33 24.72 -15.47
N TYR A 465 -1.04 23.45 -15.17
CA TYR A 465 -0.46 22.53 -16.13
C TYR A 465 -1.44 22.01 -17.19
N LEU A 466 -2.70 21.76 -16.82
CA LEU A 466 -3.73 21.35 -17.77
C LEU A 466 -4.06 22.45 -18.77
N GLU A 467 -3.98 23.72 -18.35
CA GLU A 467 -4.34 24.89 -19.16
C GLU A 467 -3.18 25.43 -20.01
N ILE A 468 -1.94 24.92 -19.87
CA ILE A 468 -0.79 25.36 -20.69
C ILE A 468 -1.09 25.25 -22.18
N GLY A 469 -0.82 26.34 -22.89
CA GLY A 469 -0.95 26.44 -24.34
C GLY A 469 -2.34 26.86 -24.81
N ARG A 470 -3.29 27.08 -23.89
CA ARG A 470 -4.54 27.77 -24.24
C ARG A 470 -4.26 29.27 -24.30
N GLN A 471 -4.53 29.88 -25.46
CA GLN A 471 -4.77 31.30 -25.51
C GLN A 471 -6.00 31.55 -24.63
N PHE A 472 -5.83 32.26 -23.52
CA PHE A 472 -6.96 32.82 -22.80
C PHE A 472 -7.64 33.79 -23.76
N TYR A 473 -8.61 33.31 -24.53
CA TYR A 473 -9.58 34.19 -25.17
C TYR A 473 -10.34 34.83 -24.02
N GLN A 474 -9.84 35.98 -23.58
CA GLN A 474 -10.65 36.96 -22.89
C GLN A 474 -11.79 37.28 -23.86
N HIS A 475 -12.95 36.66 -23.65
CA HIS A 475 -14.16 37.18 -24.26
C HIS A 475 -14.51 38.50 -23.56
N PRO A 476 -14.87 39.54 -24.33
CA PRO A 476 -14.99 40.92 -23.88
C PRO A 476 -16.11 41.17 -22.87
#